data_AF-A0A4Q7D436-F1
#
_entry.id   AF-A0A4Q7D436-F1
#
_cell.length_a   1.000
_cell.length_b   1.000
_cell.length_c   1.000
_cell.angle_alpha   90.00
_cell.angle_beta   90.00
_cell.angle_gamma   90.00
#
_symmetry.space_group_name_H-M   'P 1'
#
loop_
_entity.id
_entity.type
_entity.pdbx_description
1 polymer ?
#
loop_
_entity_poly.entity_id
_entity_poly.type
_entity_poly.pdbx_seq_one_letter_code
_entity_poly.pdbx_strand_id
1 'polypeptide(L)'
;MPYYVDPNAAFAGKQGASTVLGQLSRSQWDDWKARFQPYVDKLANIATSESFAGEQAATASNAVNKTFDSASQGLQMQQQGMGLMLTPAQQAAQDRKMQLGRAAATVDASNNARVSARDLQEQIMAGGMGLSGLKPGN
;
A
#
# COMPACT_ATOMS: atom_id res chain seq x y z
N MET A 1 -13.31 18.83 -18.39
CA MET A 1 -13.62 19.40 -19.71
C MET A 1 -12.79 18.66 -20.74
N PRO A 2 -13.38 18.01 -21.75
CA PRO A 2 -12.60 17.45 -22.85
C PRO A 2 -11.90 18.60 -23.59
N TYR A 3 -10.57 18.54 -23.69
CA TYR A 3 -9.80 19.51 -24.46
C TYR A 3 -10.01 19.23 -25.94
N TYR A 4 -10.81 20.09 -26.60
CA TYR A 4 -11.04 20.01 -28.04
C TYR A 4 -9.99 20.85 -28.76
N VAL A 5 -9.10 20.19 -29.50
CA VAL A 5 -8.14 20.84 -30.40
C VAL A 5 -8.72 20.74 -31.81
N ASP A 6 -9.01 21.87 -32.45
CA ASP A 6 -9.46 21.90 -33.85
C ASP A 6 -8.26 21.74 -34.79
N PRO A 7 -8.13 20.61 -35.52
CA PRO A 7 -7.02 20.39 -36.44
C PRO A 7 -7.04 21.35 -37.63
N ASN A 8 -8.21 21.88 -38.01
CA ASN A 8 -8.35 22.76 -39.18
C ASN A 8 -7.72 24.14 -38.95
N ALA A 9 -7.58 24.55 -37.68
CA ALA A 9 -6.87 25.77 -37.31
C ALA A 9 -5.37 25.72 -37.70
N ALA A 10 -4.82 24.55 -38.02
CA ALA A 10 -3.44 24.40 -38.48
C ALA A 10 -3.19 25.11 -39.82
N PHE A 11 -4.24 25.24 -40.65
CA PHE A 11 -4.18 25.86 -41.97
C PHE A 11 -4.55 27.35 -41.95
N ALA A 12 -4.90 27.89 -40.78
CA ALA A 12 -5.29 29.29 -40.63
C ALA A 12 -4.05 30.20 -40.48
N GLY A 13 -3.74 30.95 -41.54
CA GLY A 13 -2.68 31.97 -41.53
C GLY A 13 -1.25 31.39 -41.40
N LYS A 14 -0.25 32.29 -41.24
CA LYS A 14 1.17 31.91 -41.26
C LYS A 14 1.64 31.12 -40.02
N GLN A 15 0.86 31.10 -38.94
CA GLN A 15 1.21 30.48 -37.65
C GLN A 15 0.22 29.41 -37.17
N GLY A 16 -0.80 29.07 -37.97
CA GLY A 16 -1.86 28.13 -37.57
C GLY A 16 -1.32 26.79 -37.05
N ALA A 17 -0.34 26.22 -37.73
CA ALA A 17 0.30 24.97 -37.32
C ALA A 17 0.98 25.09 -35.95
N SER A 18 1.72 26.18 -35.70
CA SER A 18 2.37 26.42 -34.40
C SER A 18 1.35 26.60 -33.28
N THR A 19 0.22 27.27 -33.54
CA THR A 19 -0.87 27.43 -32.58
C THR A 19 -1.53 26.09 -32.22
N VAL A 20 -1.86 25.27 -33.23
CA VAL A 20 -2.47 23.94 -33.01
C VAL A 20 -1.52 23.02 -32.25
N LEU A 21 -0.23 23.00 -32.61
CA LEU A 21 0.77 22.22 -31.87
C LEU A 21 0.87 22.66 -30.40
N GLY A 22 0.85 23.98 -30.15
CA GLY A 22 0.84 24.50 -28.79
C GLY A 22 -0.43 24.14 -27.99
N GLN A 23 -1.59 24.07 -28.63
CA GLN A 23 -2.84 23.61 -27.99
C GLN A 23 -2.80 22.12 -27.70
N LEU A 24 -2.32 21.32 -28.66
CA LEU A 24 -2.14 19.88 -28.52
C LEU A 24 -1.18 19.53 -27.38
N SER A 25 -0.02 20.19 -27.29
CA SER A 25 0.94 19.96 -26.21
C SER A 25 0.36 20.30 -24.83
N ARG A 26 -0.41 21.40 -24.71
CA ARG A 26 -1.10 21.74 -23.45
C ARG A 26 -2.16 20.70 -23.09
N SER A 27 -2.96 20.26 -24.06
CA SER A 27 -3.95 19.21 -23.86
C SER A 27 -3.33 17.90 -23.39
N GLN A 28 -2.20 17.50 -23.98
CA GLN A 28 -1.48 16.29 -23.58
C GLN A 28 -0.90 16.43 -22.16
N TRP A 29 -0.37 17.61 -21.82
CA TRP A 29 0.11 17.90 -20.47
C TRP A 29 -1.01 17.86 -19.43
N ASP A 30 -2.17 18.44 -19.73
CA ASP A 30 -3.32 18.44 -18.83
C ASP A 30 -3.90 17.03 -18.63
N ASP A 31 -3.97 16.22 -19.70
CA ASP A 31 -4.32 14.79 -19.59
C ASP A 31 -3.31 14.03 -18.72
N TRP A 32 -2.01 14.26 -18.94
CA TRP A 32 -0.97 13.64 -18.16
C TRP A 32 -1.10 13.98 -16.66
N LYS A 33 -1.32 15.27 -16.34
CA LYS A 33 -1.52 15.70 -14.96
C LYS A 33 -2.74 15.02 -14.34
N ALA A 34 -3.87 14.97 -15.05
CA ALA A 34 -5.08 14.36 -14.52
C ALA A 34 -4.91 12.85 -14.26
N ARG A 35 -4.19 12.15 -15.15
CA ARG A 35 -4.10 10.69 -15.11
C ARG A 35 -2.93 10.16 -14.31
N PHE A 36 -1.79 10.84 -14.28
CA PHE A 36 -0.56 10.29 -13.73
C PHE A 36 -0.03 11.06 -12.52
N GLN A 37 -0.22 12.38 -12.45
CA GLN A 37 0.31 13.19 -11.35
C GLN A 37 -0.14 12.68 -9.95
N PRO A 38 -1.43 12.32 -9.71
CA PRO A 38 -1.83 11.82 -8.40
C PRO A 38 -1.09 10.54 -7.96
N TYR A 39 -0.74 9.68 -8.92
CA TYR A 39 -0.01 8.45 -8.64
C TYR A 39 1.48 8.74 -8.42
N VAL A 40 2.06 9.65 -9.20
CA VAL A 40 3.43 10.13 -8.97
C VAL A 40 3.56 10.73 -7.58
N ASP A 41 2.61 11.59 -7.18
CA ASP A 41 2.57 12.20 -5.85
C ASP A 41 2.46 11.13 -4.75
N LYS A 42 1.60 10.13 -4.93
CA LYS A 42 1.47 9.01 -3.98
C LYS A 42 2.76 8.20 -3.86
N LEU A 43 3.40 7.88 -4.98
CA LEU A 43 4.66 7.14 -5.00
C LEU A 43 5.79 7.96 -4.36
N ALA A 44 5.87 9.25 -4.65
CA ALA A 44 6.83 10.16 -4.03
C ALA A 44 6.63 10.25 -2.51
N ASN A 45 5.38 10.33 -2.05
CA ASN A 45 5.05 10.34 -0.63
C ASN A 45 5.46 9.03 0.06
N ILE A 46 5.23 7.88 -0.58
CA ILE A 46 5.67 6.59 -0.03
C ILE A 46 7.19 6.53 0.02
N ALA A 47 7.86 6.86 -1.09
CA ALA A 47 9.31 6.78 -1.22
C ALA A 47 10.06 7.65 -0.20
N THR A 48 9.54 8.84 0.09
CA THR A 48 10.20 9.81 0.97
C THR A 48 9.70 9.78 2.41
N SER A 49 8.65 9.01 2.71
CA SER A 49 8.10 8.93 4.07
C SER A 49 9.05 8.25 5.05
N GLU A 50 9.37 8.93 6.14
CA GLU A 50 10.13 8.35 7.25
C GLU A 50 9.27 7.42 8.13
N SER A 51 7.95 7.63 8.15
CA SER A 51 7.01 6.88 9.00
C SER A 51 6.49 5.60 8.35
N PHE A 52 6.50 5.50 7.02
CA PHE A 52 5.84 4.42 6.27
C PHE A 52 6.24 3.02 6.74
N ALA A 53 7.53 2.75 6.91
CA ALA A 53 8.00 1.45 7.40
C ALA A 53 7.49 1.13 8.82
N GLY A 54 7.38 2.14 9.68
CA GLY A 54 6.81 2.01 11.02
C GLY A 54 5.31 1.73 10.99
N GLU A 55 4.57 2.38 10.10
CA GLU A 55 3.14 2.15 9.88
C GLU A 55 2.85 0.73 9.35
N GLN A 56 3.68 0.23 8.44
CA GLN A 56 3.59 -1.16 7.96
C GLN A 56 3.88 -2.16 9.08
N ALA A 57 4.88 -1.87 9.93
CA ALA A 57 5.18 -2.68 11.11
C ALA A 57 3.99 -2.73 12.08
N ALA A 58 3.38 -1.59 12.37
CA ALA A 58 2.21 -1.50 13.25
C ALA A 58 1.01 -2.27 12.66
N THR A 59 0.80 -2.18 11.35
CA THR A 59 -0.24 -2.93 10.64
C THR A 59 -0.01 -4.44 10.78
N ALA A 60 1.23 -4.90 10.57
CA ALA A 60 1.60 -6.31 10.73
C ALA A 60 1.41 -6.80 12.17
N SER A 61 1.84 -6.01 13.17
CA SER A 61 1.62 -6.30 14.59
C SER A 61 0.13 -6.44 14.92
N ASN A 62 -0.71 -5.53 14.42
CA ASN A 62 -2.16 -5.59 14.62
C ASN A 62 -2.80 -6.84 14.00
N ALA A 63 -2.32 -7.28 12.83
CA ALA A 63 -2.79 -8.51 12.19
C ALA A 63 -2.42 -9.75 13.02
N VAL A 64 -1.19 -9.80 13.55
CA VAL A 64 -0.75 -10.88 14.45
C VAL A 64 -1.62 -10.90 15.71
N ASN A 65 -1.83 -9.76 16.37
CA ASN A 65 -2.67 -9.69 17.57
C ASN A 65 -4.08 -10.25 17.32
N LYS A 66 -4.75 -9.81 16.24
CA LYS A 66 -6.08 -10.32 15.86
C LYS A 66 -6.09 -11.84 15.63
N THR A 67 -5.03 -12.36 15.02
CA THR A 67 -4.87 -13.81 14.77
C THR A 67 -4.77 -14.57 16.08
N PHE A 68 -3.94 -14.10 17.02
CA PHE A 68 -3.77 -14.74 18.32
C PHE A 68 -5.00 -14.62 19.22
N ASP A 69 -5.73 -13.51 19.15
CA ASP A 69 -6.99 -13.34 19.89
C ASP A 69 -8.04 -14.32 19.36
N SER A 70 -8.16 -14.46 18.04
CA SER A 70 -9.06 -15.44 17.41
C SER A 70 -8.67 -16.87 17.74
N ALA A 71 -7.38 -17.20 17.72
CA ALA A 71 -6.87 -18.52 18.07
C ALA A 71 -7.15 -18.86 19.55
N SER A 72 -6.99 -17.91 20.46
CA SER A 72 -7.30 -18.09 21.88
C SER A 72 -8.79 -18.36 22.11
N GLN A 73 -9.67 -17.60 21.46
CA GLN A 73 -11.11 -17.81 21.53
C GLN A 73 -11.52 -19.19 20.97
N GLY A 74 -10.99 -19.56 19.80
CA GLY A 74 -11.24 -20.86 19.19
C GLY A 74 -10.81 -22.02 20.08
N LEU A 75 -9.64 -21.90 20.68
CA LEU A 75 -9.10 -22.89 21.62
C LEU A 75 -9.96 -23.00 22.89
N GLN A 76 -10.46 -21.89 23.42
CA GLN A 76 -11.36 -21.90 24.58
C GLN A 76 -12.70 -22.57 24.26
N MET A 77 -13.31 -22.25 23.12
CA MET A 77 -14.56 -22.89 22.67
C MET A 77 -14.37 -24.39 22.45
N GLN A 78 -13.25 -24.79 21.85
CA GLN A 78 -12.93 -26.20 21.63
C GLN A 78 -12.81 -26.96 22.97
N GLN A 79 -12.12 -26.38 23.95
CA GLN A 79 -11.99 -26.99 25.28
C GLN A 79 -13.34 -27.12 25.98
N GLN A 80 -14.17 -26.08 25.94
CA GLN A 80 -15.53 -26.10 26.49
C GLN A 80 -16.39 -27.17 25.81
N GLY A 81 -16.33 -27.28 24.48
CA GLY A 81 -17.07 -28.30 23.72
C GLY A 81 -16.62 -29.74 24.03
N MET A 82 -15.36 -29.92 24.44
CA MET A 82 -14.83 -31.22 24.90
C MET A 82 -15.02 -31.45 26.42
N GLY A 83 -15.61 -30.50 27.15
CA GLY A 83 -15.73 -30.57 28.61
C GLY A 83 -14.40 -30.54 29.36
N LEU A 84 -13.32 -30.07 28.71
CA LEU A 84 -12.00 -29.98 29.31
C LEU A 84 -11.94 -28.77 30.26
N MET A 85 -11.59 -29.03 31.51
CA MET A 85 -11.25 -27.98 32.47
C MET A 85 -9.76 -28.10 32.81
N LEU A 86 -8.98 -27.11 32.40
CA LEU A 86 -7.57 -27.04 32.77
C LEU A 86 -7.46 -26.67 34.24
N THR A 87 -6.48 -27.26 34.92
CA THR A 87 -6.05 -26.76 36.22
C THR A 87 -5.49 -25.34 36.06
N PRO A 88 -5.51 -24.50 37.12
CA PRO A 88 -4.97 -23.14 37.05
C PRO A 88 -3.51 -23.09 36.55
N ALA A 89 -2.69 -24.08 36.94
CA ALA A 89 -1.30 -24.19 36.48
C ALA A 89 -1.19 -24.48 34.97
N GLN A 90 -2.07 -25.33 34.43
CA GLN A 90 -2.10 -25.65 33.01
C GLN A 90 -2.59 -24.45 32.18
N GLN A 91 -3.60 -23.72 32.67
CA GLN A 91 -4.08 -22.49 32.03
C GLN A 91 -2.96 -21.45 31.96
N ALA A 92 -2.27 -21.20 33.08
CA ALA A 92 -1.16 -20.25 33.12
C ALA A 92 0.00 -20.64 32.19
N ALA A 93 0.29 -21.94 32.07
CA ALA A 93 1.31 -22.42 31.13
C ALA A 93 0.89 -22.24 29.66
N GLN A 94 -0.39 -22.51 29.34
CA GLN A 94 -0.95 -22.31 28.01
C GLN A 94 -0.94 -20.83 27.62
N ASP A 95 -1.39 -19.95 28.51
CA ASP A 95 -1.43 -18.50 28.30
C ASP A 95 -0.01 -17.95 28.09
N ARG A 96 0.96 -18.39 28.91
CA ARG A 96 2.37 -17.99 28.74
C ARG A 96 2.91 -18.43 27.38
N LYS A 97 2.64 -19.66 26.94
CA LYS A 97 3.07 -20.15 25.62
C LYS A 97 2.45 -19.31 24.50
N MET A 98 1.16 -18.96 24.62
CA MET A 98 0.46 -18.14 23.65
C MET A 98 1.02 -16.71 23.60
N GLN A 99 1.30 -16.11 24.74
CA GLN A 99 1.90 -14.77 24.84
C GLN A 99 3.32 -14.72 24.27
N LEU A 100 4.15 -15.72 24.57
CA LEU A 100 5.49 -15.83 23.99
C LEU A 100 5.43 -16.00 22.46
N GLY A 101 4.55 -16.86 21.97
CA GLY A 101 4.32 -17.03 20.54
C GLY A 101 3.84 -15.73 19.87
N ARG A 102 2.92 -15.01 20.52
CA ARG A 102 2.41 -13.71 20.05
C ARG A 102 3.54 -12.69 19.96
N ALA A 103 4.37 -12.59 20.98
CA ALA A 103 5.48 -11.64 21.03
C ALA A 103 6.51 -11.92 19.91
N ALA A 104 6.93 -13.18 19.76
CA ALA A 104 7.85 -13.59 18.71
C ALA A 104 7.28 -13.32 17.31
N ALA A 105 6.06 -13.78 17.03
CA ALA A 105 5.40 -13.56 15.75
C ALA A 105 5.19 -12.06 15.45
N THR A 106 4.92 -11.25 16.48
CA THR A 106 4.77 -9.80 16.34
C THR A 106 6.08 -9.15 15.93
N VAL A 107 7.19 -9.51 16.59
CA VAL A 107 8.52 -8.98 16.26
C VAL A 107 8.92 -9.40 14.85
N ASP A 108 8.75 -10.68 14.50
CA ASP A 108 9.10 -11.20 13.18
C ASP A 108 8.28 -10.53 12.08
N ALA A 109 6.96 -10.46 12.23
CA ALA A 109 6.08 -9.82 11.27
C ALA A 109 6.39 -8.31 11.13
N SER A 110 6.66 -7.62 12.24
CA SER A 110 7.01 -6.20 12.24
C SER A 110 8.34 -5.94 11.54
N ASN A 111 9.36 -6.76 11.79
CA ASN A 111 10.67 -6.64 11.16
C ASN A 111 10.58 -6.90 9.66
N ASN A 112 9.91 -7.99 9.25
CA ASN A 112 9.69 -8.29 7.84
C ASN A 112 8.93 -7.16 7.13
N ALA A 113 7.88 -6.63 7.75
CA ALA A 113 7.13 -5.50 7.20
C ALA A 113 7.99 -4.24 7.03
N ARG A 114 8.91 -3.95 7.96
CA ARG A 114 9.86 -2.82 7.83
C ARG A 114 10.82 -3.02 6.66
N VAL A 115 11.40 -4.21 6.54
CA VAL A 115 12.31 -4.54 5.44
C VAL A 115 11.59 -4.41 4.11
N SER A 116 10.45 -5.08 3.94
CA SER A 116 9.66 -4.98 2.70
C SER A 116 9.20 -3.56 2.38
N ALA A 117 8.89 -2.75 3.40
CA ALA A 117 8.54 -1.35 3.20
C ALA A 117 9.74 -0.52 2.71
N ARG A 118 10.93 -0.75 3.25
CA ARG A 118 12.17 -0.10 2.78
C ARG A 118 12.52 -0.54 1.36
N ASP A 119 12.43 -1.83 1.07
CA ASP A 119 12.65 -2.36 -0.29
C ASP A 119 11.69 -1.72 -1.28
N LEU A 120 10.41 -1.56 -0.92
CA LEU A 120 9.43 -0.86 -1.73
C LEU A 120 9.83 0.61 -1.96
N GLN A 121 10.27 1.33 -0.92
CA GLN A 121 10.73 2.71 -1.06
C GLN A 121 11.90 2.81 -2.03
N GLU A 122 12.89 1.92 -1.91
CA GLU A 122 14.04 1.86 -2.82
C GLU A 122 13.63 1.54 -4.26
N GLN A 123 12.71 0.58 -4.46
CA GLN A 123 12.18 0.26 -5.77
C GLN A 123 11.44 1.44 -6.42
N ILE A 124 10.70 2.22 -5.64
CA ILE A 124 10.03 3.42 -6.14
C ILE A 124 11.08 4.47 -6.52
N MET A 125 12.07 4.73 -5.66
CA MET A 125 13.14 5.71 -5.93
C MET A 125 13.99 5.34 -7.15
N ALA A 126 14.29 4.05 -7.33
CA ALA A 126 15.03 3.55 -8.48
C ALA A 126 14.22 3.54 -9.79
N GLY A 127 12.94 3.93 -9.75
CA GLY A 127 12.05 3.89 -10.91
C GLY A 127 11.59 2.49 -11.31
N GLY A 128 11.82 1.48 -10.45
CA GLY A 128 11.40 0.09 -10.68
C GLY A 128 9.87 -0.08 -10.72
N MET A 129 9.15 0.78 -10.02
CA MET A 129 7.69 0.92 -10.12
C MET A 129 7.34 1.84 -11.31
N GLY A 130 7.61 1.37 -12.52
CA GLY A 130 7.39 2.16 -13.74
C GLY A 130 5.93 2.56 -13.95
N LEU A 131 5.71 3.73 -14.57
CA LEU A 131 4.37 4.28 -14.90
C LEU A 131 3.51 3.36 -15.78
N SER A 132 4.13 2.38 -16.44
CA SER A 132 3.46 1.36 -17.28
C SER A 132 2.53 0.44 -16.46
N GLY A 133 2.80 0.25 -15.17
CA GLY A 133 1.94 -0.52 -14.26
C GLY A 133 0.74 0.25 -13.70
N LEU A 134 0.70 1.57 -13.87
CA LEU A 134 -0.35 2.47 -13.35
C LEU A 134 -1.50 2.68 -14.34
N LYS A 135 -1.70 1.74 -15.28
CA LYS A 135 -2.71 1.88 -16.33
C LYS A 135 -4.05 2.28 -15.69
N PRO A 136 -4.63 3.43 -16.05
CA PRO A 136 -5.96 3.77 -15.58
C PRO A 136 -6.88 2.67 -16.10
N GLY A 137 -7.56 1.97 -15.19
CA GLY A 137 -8.59 1.03 -15.56
C GLY A 137 -9.60 1.71 -16.49
N ASN A 138 -10.01 1.00 -17.54
CA ASN A 138 -11.16 1.38 -18.35
C ASN A 138 -12.42 1.42 -17.48
#